data_AF-A0A239LBR6-F1
#
_entry.id   AF-A0A239LBR6-F1
#
_cell.length_a   1.000
_cell.length_b   1.000
_cell.length_c   1.000
_cell.angle_alpha   90.00
_cell.angle_beta   90.00
_cell.angle_gamma   90.00
#
_symmetry.space_group_name_H-M   'P 1'
#
loop_
_entity.id
_entity.type
_entity.pdbx_description
1 polymer ?
#
loop_
_entity_poly.entity_id
_entity_poly.type
_entity_poly.pdbx_seq_one_letter_code
_entity_poly.pdbx_strand_id
1 'polypeptide(L)'
;GENVGTYAISQGSLASNANYTLSVTGSTLSITPAALTVTANAVSRVYGDVDPALSYSVSGLKRGDSASGVLSGALDRAAGENVGSYAISQGNLASNANYTLSVTGSTLSITPAALTVTANAVSRVYGDADPSLSYSVSGLKRGDSATAVLSGALDRAAGENVGTYAISQGSLASNANYTLSVTGSTLRITPAALTVTANAVSRVYGDADPALSYSVSGLKRGDSATAVLSGTLDRAAGENVGTYAISQGSLASNANYTLSVTGSTLRITPAALTVTANAISRVYGDADPSLSYSVAGLKRGDSATAVLSGALDRAAGENVGTYAISQGSLVSNANYTLSVTGSTLSITPAALTVTANAISRVYGDADPALSYSVSGLKRGDSATAVLSGTLDRAAGENVGTYAISQGSLASNTNYTLSVTG
;
A
#
# COMPACT_ATOMS: atom_id res chain seq x y z
N GLY A 1 -109.25 3.74 -3.37
CA GLY A 1 -107.92 4.32 -3.60
C GLY A 1 -106.95 3.23 -3.94
N GLU A 2 -105.76 3.58 -4.42
CA GLU A 2 -104.76 2.61 -4.93
C GLU A 2 -103.51 2.52 -4.04
N ASN A 3 -103.36 3.49 -3.13
CA ASN A 3 -102.33 3.49 -2.09
C ASN A 3 -102.73 2.57 -0.94
N VAL A 4 -101.79 2.30 -0.05
CA VAL A 4 -102.06 1.62 1.22
C VAL A 4 -103.05 2.41 2.04
N GLY A 5 -104.03 1.70 2.60
CA GLY A 5 -105.07 2.29 3.41
C GLY A 5 -106.35 1.47 3.38
N THR A 6 -107.31 1.92 4.19
CA THR A 6 -108.65 1.35 4.24
C THR A 6 -109.59 2.27 3.48
N TYR A 7 -110.29 1.72 2.48
CA TYR A 7 -111.21 2.46 1.64
C TYR A 7 -112.63 1.90 1.80
N ALA A 8 -113.61 2.77 2.01
CA ALA A 8 -115.00 2.35 2.02
C ALA A 8 -115.42 1.87 0.62
N ILE A 9 -116.08 0.72 0.56
CA ILE A 9 -116.76 0.22 -0.63
C ILE A 9 -118.18 0.78 -0.58
N SER A 10 -118.44 1.78 -1.43
CA SER A 10 -119.76 2.37 -1.62
C SER A 10 -120.49 1.76 -2.82
N GLN A 11 -121.81 1.94 -2.89
CA GLN A 11 -122.69 1.47 -3.98
C GLN A 11 -122.18 1.81 -5.40
N GLY A 12 -121.46 2.93 -5.58
CA GLY A 12 -120.94 3.32 -6.89
C GLY A 12 -122.06 3.58 -7.90
N SER A 13 -121.92 3.03 -9.12
CA SER A 13 -122.93 3.13 -10.19
C SER A 13 -123.97 2.00 -10.17
N LEU A 14 -123.95 1.13 -9.14
CA LEU A 14 -124.90 0.03 -9.03
C LEU A 14 -126.30 0.58 -8.73
N ALA A 15 -127.25 0.36 -9.64
CA ALA A 15 -128.63 0.78 -9.49
C ALA A 15 -129.59 -0.41 -9.68
N SER A 16 -130.67 -0.45 -8.91
CA SER A 16 -131.78 -1.39 -9.16
C SER A 16 -132.68 -0.87 -10.27
N ASN A 17 -133.40 -1.78 -10.94
CA ASN A 17 -134.52 -1.40 -11.81
C ASN A 17 -135.72 -0.94 -10.97
N ALA A 18 -136.75 -0.38 -11.63
CA ALA A 18 -137.90 0.25 -10.97
C ALA A 18 -138.72 -0.66 -10.03
N ASN A 19 -138.48 -1.98 -10.04
CA ASN A 19 -139.24 -2.94 -9.24
C ASN A 19 -138.57 -3.32 -7.90
N TYR A 20 -137.37 -2.79 -7.59
CA TYR A 20 -136.64 -3.14 -6.35
C TYR A 20 -136.04 -1.91 -5.68
N THR A 21 -136.09 -1.86 -4.34
CA THR A 21 -135.31 -0.93 -3.51
C THR A 21 -133.93 -1.54 -3.23
N LEU A 22 -132.87 -0.88 -3.68
CA LEU A 22 -131.51 -1.33 -3.44
C LEU A 22 -131.00 -0.81 -2.09
N SER A 23 -130.72 -1.72 -1.16
CA SER A 23 -130.01 -1.44 0.09
C SER A 23 -128.60 -2.01 0.00
N VAL A 24 -127.59 -1.16 -0.01
CA VAL A 24 -126.18 -1.59 0.00
C VAL A 24 -125.58 -1.37 1.38
N THR A 25 -125.22 -2.44 2.06
CA THR A 25 -124.34 -2.38 3.23
C THR A 25 -122.90 -2.37 2.73
N GLY A 26 -122.23 -1.23 2.85
CA GLY A 26 -120.83 -1.10 2.45
C GLY A 26 -119.90 -2.00 3.26
N SER A 27 -118.79 -2.41 2.66
CA SER A 27 -117.66 -3.04 3.36
C SER A 27 -116.42 -2.16 3.18
N THR A 28 -115.26 -2.59 3.67
CA THR A 28 -113.99 -1.87 3.46
C THR A 28 -113.04 -2.70 2.62
N LEU A 29 -112.44 -2.08 1.60
CA LEU A 29 -111.27 -2.60 0.91
C LEU A 29 -110.02 -2.17 1.70
N SER A 30 -109.26 -3.13 2.20
CA SER A 30 -107.95 -2.88 2.79
C SER A 30 -106.86 -3.16 1.78
N ILE A 31 -105.98 -2.18 1.55
CA ILE A 31 -104.77 -2.34 0.74
C ILE A 31 -103.59 -2.33 1.71
N THR A 32 -102.88 -3.45 1.78
CA THR A 32 -101.68 -3.61 2.62
C THR A 32 -100.41 -3.29 1.83
N PRO A 33 -99.32 -2.85 2.51
CA PRO A 33 -98.05 -2.60 1.83
C PRO A 33 -97.54 -3.83 1.08
N ALA A 34 -96.97 -3.60 -0.11
CA ALA A 34 -96.26 -4.65 -0.84
C ALA A 34 -94.84 -4.82 -0.27
N ALA A 35 -94.29 -6.03 -0.32
CA ALA A 35 -92.88 -6.24 0.04
C ALA A 35 -91.95 -5.62 -1.01
N LEU A 36 -90.99 -4.82 -0.55
CA LEU A 36 -89.93 -4.25 -1.38
C LEU A 36 -88.57 -4.68 -0.82
N THR A 37 -87.73 -5.27 -1.66
CA THR A 37 -86.40 -5.71 -1.26
C THR A 37 -85.34 -4.87 -1.96
N VAL A 38 -84.46 -4.28 -1.17
CA VAL A 38 -83.25 -3.61 -1.63
C VAL A 38 -82.05 -4.48 -1.31
N THR A 39 -81.18 -4.72 -2.29
CA THR A 39 -79.91 -5.45 -2.09
C THR A 39 -78.76 -4.52 -2.43
N ALA A 40 -77.94 -4.20 -1.43
CA ALA A 40 -76.75 -3.38 -1.60
C ALA A 40 -75.71 -4.10 -2.49
N ASN A 41 -75.04 -3.34 -3.35
CA ASN A 41 -73.92 -3.86 -4.14
C ASN A 41 -72.63 -3.77 -3.33
N ALA A 42 -71.77 -4.78 -3.45
CA ALA A 42 -70.43 -4.71 -2.88
C ALA A 42 -69.59 -3.71 -3.68
N VAL A 43 -68.74 -2.96 -2.98
CA VAL A 43 -67.80 -2.01 -3.60
C VAL A 43 -66.43 -2.16 -2.99
N SER A 44 -65.40 -1.63 -3.64
CA SER A 44 -64.05 -1.61 -3.10
C SER A 44 -63.33 -0.33 -3.43
N ARG A 45 -62.31 -0.02 -2.64
CA ARG A 45 -61.34 1.05 -2.90
C ARG A 45 -59.97 0.70 -2.35
N VAL A 46 -58.96 1.42 -2.78
CA VAL A 46 -57.61 1.34 -2.22
C VAL A 46 -57.51 2.25 -0.99
N TYR A 47 -56.67 1.87 -0.03
CA TYR A 47 -56.39 2.67 1.16
C TYR A 47 -56.03 4.10 0.79
N GLY A 48 -56.75 5.05 1.40
CA GLY A 48 -56.56 6.49 1.19
C GLY A 48 -57.28 7.08 -0.03
N ASP A 49 -57.88 6.26 -0.89
CA ASP A 49 -58.78 6.75 -1.92
C ASP A 49 -60.16 7.03 -1.32
N VAL A 50 -60.95 7.87 -2.00
CA VAL A 50 -62.31 8.24 -1.56
C VAL A 50 -63.28 7.07 -1.69
N ASP A 51 -64.31 7.04 -0.85
CA ASP A 51 -65.36 6.01 -0.93
C ASP A 51 -66.09 6.08 -2.29
N PRO A 52 -66.29 4.93 -2.97
CA PRO A 52 -67.17 4.86 -4.13
C PRO A 52 -68.62 5.17 -3.74
N ALA A 53 -69.41 5.64 -4.70
CA ALA A 53 -70.84 5.80 -4.49
C ALA A 53 -71.50 4.45 -4.18
N LEU A 54 -72.26 4.39 -3.08
CA LEU A 54 -73.03 3.20 -2.73
C LEU A 54 -74.19 3.02 -3.71
N SER A 55 -74.36 1.80 -4.19
CA SER A 55 -75.43 1.45 -5.13
C SER A 55 -76.18 0.21 -4.65
N TYR A 56 -77.39 0.03 -5.17
CA TYR A 56 -78.24 -1.09 -4.81
C TYR A 56 -79.15 -1.49 -5.97
N SER A 57 -79.65 -2.73 -5.90
CA SER A 57 -80.73 -3.21 -6.76
C SER A 57 -82.03 -3.25 -5.97
N VAL A 58 -83.16 -3.03 -6.66
CA VAL A 58 -84.50 -3.01 -6.05
C VAL A 58 -85.37 -4.06 -6.73
N SER A 59 -86.08 -4.86 -5.94
CA SER A 59 -87.06 -5.83 -6.42
C SER A 59 -88.37 -5.73 -5.63
N GLY A 60 -89.49 -6.14 -6.24
CA GLY A 60 -90.80 -6.08 -5.60
C GLY A 60 -91.66 -4.86 -5.97
N LEU A 61 -91.15 -3.94 -6.80
CA LEU A 61 -91.90 -2.81 -7.35
C LEU A 61 -93.20 -3.28 -8.04
N LYS A 62 -94.29 -2.54 -7.86
CA LYS A 62 -95.62 -2.83 -8.40
C LYS A 62 -96.09 -1.70 -9.31
N ARG A 63 -97.01 -2.04 -10.22
CA ARG A 63 -97.75 -1.08 -11.08
C ARG A 63 -96.89 -0.09 -11.88
N GLY A 64 -95.64 -0.43 -12.21
CA GLY A 64 -94.75 0.47 -12.96
C GLY A 64 -94.06 1.54 -12.10
N ASP A 65 -94.13 1.43 -10.76
CA ASP A 65 -93.37 2.28 -9.85
C ASP A 65 -91.86 2.22 -10.14
N SER A 66 -91.19 3.36 -10.01
CA SER A 66 -89.74 3.46 -10.13
C SER A 66 -89.07 3.48 -8.76
N ALA A 67 -87.83 3.00 -8.67
CA ALA A 67 -87.06 2.99 -7.43
C ALA A 67 -86.92 4.40 -6.82
N SER A 68 -86.66 5.43 -7.63
CA SER A 68 -86.55 6.82 -7.18
C SER A 68 -87.87 7.45 -6.75
N GLY A 69 -89.01 6.91 -7.20
CA GLY A 69 -90.33 7.37 -6.78
C GLY A 69 -90.82 6.75 -5.47
N VAL A 70 -90.28 5.57 -5.10
CA VAL A 70 -90.71 4.85 -3.90
C VAL A 70 -89.70 4.85 -2.75
N LEU A 71 -88.41 5.07 -3.04
CA LEU A 71 -87.34 5.14 -2.04
C LEU A 71 -86.86 6.59 -1.85
N SER A 72 -86.46 6.91 -0.62
CA SER A 72 -85.77 8.15 -0.26
C SER A 72 -84.65 7.84 0.74
N GLY A 73 -83.68 8.75 0.89
CA GLY A 73 -82.47 8.49 1.68
C GLY A 73 -81.40 7.73 0.90
N ALA A 74 -80.46 7.13 1.61
CA ALA A 74 -79.31 6.42 1.07
C ALA A 74 -78.87 5.29 2.01
N LEU A 75 -78.19 4.31 1.43
CA LEU A 75 -77.43 3.34 2.21
C LEU A 75 -76.30 4.03 2.98
N ASP A 76 -75.85 3.39 4.05
CA ASP A 76 -74.71 3.84 4.84
C ASP A 76 -73.72 2.68 5.06
N ARG A 77 -72.45 2.99 5.33
CA ARG A 77 -71.43 1.98 5.64
C ARG A 77 -70.89 2.14 7.05
N ALA A 78 -70.39 1.04 7.61
CA ALA A 78 -69.63 1.06 8.85
C ALA A 78 -68.40 1.96 8.72
N ALA A 79 -68.12 2.76 9.76
CA ALA A 79 -66.98 3.66 9.81
C ALA A 79 -65.64 2.91 9.89
N GLY A 80 -64.59 3.57 9.39
CA GLY A 80 -63.21 3.09 9.43
C GLY A 80 -62.53 3.18 8.07
N GLU A 81 -61.21 3.28 8.10
CA GLU A 81 -60.40 3.65 6.94
C GLU A 81 -59.23 2.71 6.69
N ASN A 82 -58.88 1.85 7.66
CA ASN A 82 -57.82 0.86 7.50
C ASN A 82 -58.25 -0.25 6.53
N VAL A 83 -57.29 -0.96 5.97
CA VAL A 83 -57.54 -2.16 5.17
C VAL A 83 -58.42 -3.13 5.93
N GLY A 84 -59.49 -3.59 5.27
CA GLY A 84 -60.52 -4.39 5.92
C GLY A 84 -61.84 -4.38 5.14
N SER A 85 -62.85 -5.02 5.71
CA SER A 85 -64.21 -5.11 5.14
C SER A 85 -65.19 -4.40 6.06
N TYR A 86 -66.01 -3.51 5.48
CA TYR A 86 -66.94 -2.64 6.20
C TYR A 86 -68.35 -2.90 5.72
N ALA A 87 -69.28 -3.21 6.63
CA ALA A 87 -70.66 -3.52 6.26
C ALA A 87 -71.36 -2.30 5.63
N ILE A 88 -72.10 -2.54 4.55
CA ILE A 88 -73.05 -1.61 3.94
C ILE A 88 -74.44 -2.02 4.44
N SER A 89 -75.13 -1.09 5.06
CA SER A 89 -76.43 -1.28 5.70
C SER A 89 -77.46 -0.28 5.16
N GLN A 90 -78.70 -0.41 5.62
CA GLN A 90 -79.82 0.42 5.19
C GLN A 90 -79.56 1.92 5.34
N GLY A 91 -78.77 2.36 6.32
CA GLY A 91 -78.59 3.78 6.59
C GLY A 91 -79.92 4.47 6.89
N ASN A 92 -80.20 5.56 6.17
CA ASN A 92 -81.48 6.27 6.25
C ASN A 92 -82.41 5.97 5.06
N LEU A 93 -82.10 4.93 4.28
CA LEU A 93 -82.94 4.50 3.17
C LEU A 93 -84.32 4.05 3.68
N ALA A 94 -85.38 4.62 3.13
CA ALA A 94 -86.75 4.34 3.51
C ALA A 94 -87.65 4.24 2.28
N SER A 95 -88.67 3.37 2.34
CA SER A 95 -89.74 3.31 1.36
C SER A 95 -90.91 4.22 1.76
N ASN A 96 -91.72 4.63 0.78
CA ASN A 96 -93.01 5.26 1.06
C ASN A 96 -94.00 4.27 1.73
N ALA A 97 -95.17 4.78 2.16
CA ALA A 97 -96.17 4.00 2.89
C ALA A 97 -96.78 2.82 2.12
N ASN A 98 -96.57 2.74 0.80
CA ASN A 98 -97.11 1.66 -0.04
C ASN A 98 -96.28 0.37 0.03
N TYR A 99 -95.10 0.42 0.65
CA TYR A 99 -94.18 -0.71 0.71
C TYR A 99 -93.64 -0.95 2.11
N THR A 100 -93.43 -2.23 2.44
CA THR A 100 -92.61 -2.66 3.57
C THR A 100 -91.20 -2.97 3.06
N LEU A 101 -90.23 -2.15 3.44
CA LEU A 101 -88.83 -2.27 3.01
C LEU A 101 -88.08 -3.35 3.78
N SER A 102 -87.40 -4.23 3.05
CA SER A 102 -86.37 -5.13 3.55
C SER A 102 -85.04 -4.82 2.84
N VAL A 103 -83.96 -4.64 3.60
CA VAL A 103 -82.63 -4.36 3.03
C VAL A 103 -81.68 -5.51 3.31
N THR A 104 -81.14 -6.09 2.25
CA THR A 104 -80.00 -7.01 2.31
C THR A 104 -78.71 -6.19 2.17
N GLY A 105 -77.91 -6.16 3.24
CA GLY A 105 -76.63 -5.45 3.26
C GLY A 105 -75.56 -6.08 2.38
N SER A 106 -74.43 -5.39 2.26
CA SER A 106 -73.24 -5.85 1.52
C SER A 106 -71.97 -5.34 2.20
N THR A 107 -70.84 -5.25 1.50
CA THR A 107 -69.58 -4.71 2.08
C THR A 107 -68.85 -3.74 1.16
N LEU A 108 -68.17 -2.77 1.78
CA LEU A 108 -67.08 -2.00 1.17
C LEU A 108 -65.76 -2.64 1.61
N SER A 109 -64.94 -3.08 0.66
CA SER A 109 -63.59 -3.61 0.93
C SER A 109 -62.53 -2.55 0.68
N ILE A 110 -61.65 -2.30 1.66
CA ILE A 110 -60.48 -1.45 1.52
C ILE A 110 -59.25 -2.34 1.31
N THR A 111 -58.58 -2.20 0.17
CA THR A 111 -57.36 -2.94 -0.16
C THR A 111 -56.09 -2.12 0.10
N PRO A 112 -54.92 -2.75 0.37
CA PRO A 112 -53.69 -2.01 0.63
C PRO A 112 -53.25 -1.12 -0.54
N ALA A 113 -52.71 0.06 -0.22
CA ALA A 113 -52.06 0.92 -1.21
C ALA A 113 -50.63 0.44 -1.52
N ALA A 114 -50.14 0.71 -2.73
CA ALA A 114 -48.75 0.41 -3.06
C ALA A 114 -47.81 1.39 -2.34
N LEU A 115 -46.78 0.88 -1.67
CA LEU A 115 -45.71 1.67 -1.05
C LEU A 115 -44.37 1.21 -1.61
N THR A 116 -43.57 2.15 -2.11
CA THR A 116 -42.25 1.85 -2.66
C THR A 116 -41.16 2.46 -1.79
N VAL A 117 -40.17 1.65 -1.43
CA VAL A 117 -38.94 2.07 -0.76
C VAL A 117 -37.77 1.90 -1.73
N THR A 118 -36.94 2.92 -1.87
CA THR A 118 -35.72 2.87 -2.68
C THR A 118 -34.52 3.11 -1.78
N ALA A 119 -33.64 2.12 -1.67
CA ALA A 119 -32.42 2.21 -0.88
C ALA A 119 -31.41 3.17 -1.52
N ASN A 120 -30.70 3.93 -0.69
CA ASN A 120 -29.60 4.78 -1.15
C ASN A 120 -28.29 3.98 -1.21
N ALA A 121 -27.47 4.27 -2.23
CA ALA A 121 -26.12 3.71 -2.28
C ALA A 121 -25.23 4.39 -1.24
N VAL A 122 -24.30 3.63 -0.66
CA VAL A 122 -23.33 4.13 0.31
C VAL A 122 -21.94 3.57 0.00
N SER A 123 -20.91 4.16 0.58
CA SER A 123 -19.55 3.66 0.45
C SER A 123 -18.77 3.82 1.75
N ARG A 124 -17.72 3.01 1.89
CA ARG A 124 -16.71 3.14 2.94
C ARG A 124 -15.35 2.67 2.48
N VAL A 125 -14.32 3.00 3.24
CA VAL A 125 -12.97 2.50 3.03
C VAL A 125 -12.79 1.16 3.77
N TYR A 126 -11.95 0.27 3.23
CA TYR A 126 -11.61 -1.00 3.86
C TYR A 126 -11.20 -0.81 5.32
N GLY A 127 -11.87 -1.53 6.22
CA GLY A 127 -11.63 -1.48 7.66
C GLY A 127 -12.32 -0.36 8.42
N ASP A 128 -13.02 0.55 7.75
CA ASP A 128 -13.91 1.49 8.41
C ASP A 128 -15.27 0.82 8.68
N ALA A 129 -16.03 1.34 9.64
CA ALA A 129 -17.35 0.82 9.98
C ALA A 129 -18.37 1.09 8.86
N ASP A 130 -19.43 0.26 8.81
CA ASP A 130 -20.52 0.48 7.85
C ASP A 130 -21.23 1.81 8.11
N PRO A 131 -21.51 2.60 7.05
CA PRO A 131 -22.41 3.74 7.16
C PRO A 131 -23.84 3.30 7.49
N SER A 132 -24.62 4.20 8.10
CA SER A 132 -26.06 3.97 8.28
C SER A 132 -26.76 3.83 6.92
N LEU A 133 -27.53 2.76 6.74
CA LEU A 133 -28.35 2.57 5.55
C LEU A 133 -29.53 3.55 5.58
N SER A 134 -29.82 4.17 4.44
CA SER A 134 -30.93 5.11 4.28
C SER A 134 -31.73 4.80 3.02
N TYR A 135 -32.96 5.33 2.96
CA TYR A 135 -33.87 5.11 1.85
C TYR A 135 -34.85 6.26 1.67
N SER A 136 -35.45 6.34 0.48
CA SER A 136 -36.61 7.21 0.19
C SER A 136 -37.89 6.38 0.08
N VAL A 137 -39.02 6.96 0.48
CA VAL A 137 -40.34 6.31 0.44
C VAL A 137 -41.29 7.08 -0.47
N SER A 138 -42.05 6.38 -1.30
CA SER A 138 -43.12 6.95 -2.13
C SER A 138 -44.39 6.10 -2.08
N GLY A 139 -45.55 6.71 -2.36
CA GLY A 139 -46.85 6.03 -2.30
C GLY A 139 -47.60 6.18 -0.96
N LEU A 140 -47.09 6.98 -0.02
CA LEU A 140 -47.78 7.33 1.22
C LEU A 140 -49.13 8.00 0.93
N LYS A 141 -50.15 7.63 1.70
CA LYS A 141 -51.53 8.11 1.60
C LYS A 141 -51.92 8.80 2.89
N ARG A 142 -53.00 9.59 2.83
CA ARG A 142 -53.64 10.22 4.01
C ARG A 142 -52.73 11.05 4.93
N GLY A 143 -51.58 11.52 4.43
CA GLY A 143 -50.60 12.26 5.24
C GLY A 143 -49.75 11.38 6.15
N ASP A 144 -49.74 10.06 5.94
CA ASP A 144 -48.89 9.13 6.67
C ASP A 144 -47.40 9.48 6.53
N SER A 145 -46.64 9.24 7.59
CA SER A 145 -45.18 9.34 7.58
C SER A 145 -44.52 7.98 7.44
N ALA A 146 -43.33 7.94 6.84
CA ALA A 146 -42.55 6.71 6.69
C ALA A 146 -42.31 5.98 8.02
N THR A 147 -42.03 6.71 9.10
CA THR A 147 -41.78 6.14 10.43
C THR A 147 -43.02 5.55 11.10
N ALA A 148 -44.22 5.99 10.71
CA ALA A 148 -45.48 5.43 11.22
C ALA A 148 -45.91 4.17 10.45
N VAL A 149 -45.51 4.05 9.18
CA VAL A 149 -45.94 2.94 8.31
C VAL A 149 -44.91 1.84 8.14
N LEU A 150 -43.62 2.13 8.33
CA LEU A 150 -42.53 1.16 8.21
C LEU A 150 -41.96 0.77 9.58
N SER A 151 -41.55 -0.48 9.72
CA SER A 151 -40.75 -0.99 10.83
C SER A 151 -39.62 -1.89 10.32
N GLY A 152 -38.64 -2.19 11.18
CA GLY A 152 -37.43 -2.92 10.79
C GLY A 152 -36.40 -2.03 10.09
N ALA A 153 -35.48 -2.66 9.36
CA ALA A 153 -34.38 -1.99 8.69
C ALA A 153 -33.96 -2.71 7.41
N LEU A 154 -33.37 -1.96 6.48
CA LEU A 154 -32.62 -2.53 5.37
C LEU A 154 -31.44 -3.36 5.87
N ASP A 155 -30.98 -4.29 5.04
CA ASP A 155 -29.81 -5.11 5.32
C ASP A 155 -28.87 -5.14 4.11
N ARG A 156 -27.60 -5.46 4.32
CA ARG A 156 -26.62 -5.61 3.25
C ARG A 156 -26.05 -7.02 3.18
N ALA A 157 -25.58 -7.40 1.99
CA ALA A 157 -24.82 -8.62 1.81
C ALA A 157 -23.54 -8.60 2.66
N ALA A 158 -23.21 -9.76 3.26
CA ALA A 158 -22.04 -9.93 4.09
C ALA A 158 -20.73 -9.83 3.29
N GLY A 159 -19.67 -9.41 3.96
CA GLY A 159 -18.32 -9.32 3.42
C GLY A 159 -17.66 -7.97 3.70
N GLU A 160 -16.34 -8.01 3.79
CA GLU A 160 -15.53 -6.88 4.27
C GLU A 160 -14.41 -6.48 3.31
N ASN A 161 -14.10 -7.30 2.31
CA ASN A 161 -13.06 -7.00 1.33
C ASN A 161 -13.52 -5.92 0.36
N VAL A 162 -12.57 -5.29 -0.32
CA VAL A 162 -12.88 -4.35 -1.39
C VAL A 162 -13.79 -4.99 -2.43
N GLY A 163 -14.88 -4.30 -2.74
CA GLY A 163 -15.94 -4.85 -3.56
C GLY A 163 -17.24 -4.06 -3.44
N THR A 164 -18.29 -4.59 -4.07
CA THR A 164 -19.64 -4.03 -4.05
C THR A 164 -20.60 -5.06 -3.45
N TYR A 165 -21.39 -4.64 -2.48
CA TYR A 165 -22.29 -5.47 -1.70
C TYR A 165 -23.72 -4.97 -1.86
N ALA A 166 -24.66 -5.86 -2.15
CA ALA A 166 -26.07 -5.47 -2.33
C ALA A 166 -26.68 -4.98 -1.01
N ILE A 167 -27.52 -3.95 -1.09
CA ILE A 167 -28.43 -3.51 -0.03
C ILE A 167 -29.83 -3.98 -0.43
N SER A 168 -30.48 -4.71 0.45
CA SER A 168 -31.77 -5.35 0.24
C SER A 168 -32.75 -4.99 1.36
N GLN A 169 -34.00 -5.45 1.23
CA GLN A 169 -35.08 -5.15 2.16
C GLN A 169 -34.76 -5.50 3.63
N GLY A 170 -33.99 -6.57 3.88
CA GLY A 170 -33.70 -7.01 5.24
C GLY A 170 -34.99 -7.31 6.02
N SER A 171 -35.13 -6.67 7.19
CA SER A 171 -36.31 -6.81 8.06
C SER A 171 -37.37 -5.73 7.81
N LEU A 172 -37.15 -4.83 6.84
CA LEU A 172 -38.05 -3.73 6.57
C LEU A 172 -39.44 -4.24 6.14
N ALA A 173 -40.48 -3.78 6.83
CA ALA A 173 -41.87 -4.16 6.56
C ALA A 173 -42.80 -2.96 6.67
N SER A 174 -43.91 -2.98 5.92
CA SER A 174 -45.01 -2.01 6.06
C SER A 174 -46.10 -2.54 6.98
N ASN A 175 -46.92 -1.65 7.53
CA ASN A 175 -48.18 -2.03 8.17
C ASN A 175 -49.19 -2.60 7.15
N ALA A 176 -50.32 -3.12 7.64
CA ALA A 176 -51.33 -3.79 6.81
C ALA A 176 -52.04 -2.88 5.79
N ASN A 177 -51.91 -1.55 5.89
CA ASN A 177 -52.54 -0.62 4.95
C ASN A 177 -51.77 -0.48 3.63
N TYR A 178 -50.56 -1.05 3.56
CA TYR A 178 -49.70 -0.96 2.39
C TYR A 178 -49.14 -2.31 1.96
N THR A 179 -48.98 -2.48 0.65
CA THR A 179 -48.14 -3.52 0.06
C THR A 179 -46.78 -2.91 -0.26
N LEU A 180 -45.74 -3.37 0.44
CA LEU A 180 -44.37 -2.86 0.30
C LEU A 180 -43.64 -3.47 -0.90
N SER A 181 -43.02 -2.62 -1.70
CA SER A 181 -42.02 -2.98 -2.72
C SER A 181 -40.71 -2.27 -2.40
N VAL A 182 -39.59 -3.01 -2.37
CA VAL A 182 -38.26 -2.45 -2.07
C VAL A 182 -37.36 -2.57 -3.29
N THR A 183 -36.85 -1.44 -3.77
CA THR A 183 -35.76 -1.37 -4.74
C THR A 183 -34.44 -1.27 -3.98
N GLY A 184 -33.61 -2.31 -4.10
CA GLY A 184 -32.31 -2.40 -3.46
C GLY A 184 -31.26 -1.42 -4.03
N SER A 185 -30.10 -1.36 -3.39
CA SER A 185 -28.96 -0.54 -3.82
C SER A 185 -27.63 -1.23 -3.47
N THR A 186 -26.53 -0.50 -3.30
CA THR A 186 -25.23 -1.11 -2.98
C THR A 186 -24.42 -0.32 -1.94
N LEU A 187 -23.63 -1.07 -1.15
CA LEU A 187 -22.51 -0.58 -0.37
C LEU A 187 -21.21 -0.91 -1.11
N ARG A 188 -20.41 0.11 -1.44
CA ARG A 188 -19.10 -0.06 -2.07
C ARG A 188 -17.98 0.10 -1.05
N ILE A 189 -17.12 -0.91 -0.91
CA ILE A 189 -15.90 -0.87 -0.10
C ILE A 189 -14.72 -0.53 -1.02
N THR A 190 -14.02 0.57 -0.74
CA THR A 190 -12.83 1.00 -1.49
C THR A 190 -11.53 0.68 -0.74
N PRO A 191 -10.39 0.51 -1.44
CA PRO A 191 -9.14 0.19 -0.78
C PRO A 191 -8.71 1.23 0.26
N ALA A 192 -8.08 0.77 1.35
CA ALA A 192 -7.41 1.64 2.32
C ALA A 192 -6.02 2.04 1.83
N ALA A 193 -5.52 3.19 2.25
CA ALA A 193 -4.13 3.57 1.98
C ALA A 193 -3.17 2.72 2.82
N LEU A 194 -2.12 2.18 2.19
CA LEU A 194 -1.04 1.45 2.84
C LEU A 194 0.29 2.09 2.44
N THR A 195 1.12 2.45 3.42
CA THR A 195 2.42 3.06 3.17
C THR A 195 3.54 2.14 3.63
N VAL A 196 4.48 1.87 2.73
CA VAL A 196 5.73 1.17 3.01
C VAL A 196 6.89 2.17 2.94
N THR A 197 7.78 2.15 3.92
CA THR A 197 8.99 2.97 3.95
C THR A 197 10.20 2.07 4.02
N ALA A 198 11.06 2.12 3.00
CA ALA A 198 12.29 1.34 2.95
C ALA A 198 13.29 1.84 3.99
N ASN A 199 14.02 0.91 4.63
CA ASN A 199 15.11 1.26 5.52
C ASN A 199 16.41 1.46 4.72
N ALA A 200 17.19 2.48 5.12
CA ALA A 200 18.53 2.66 4.56
C ALA A 200 19.45 1.54 5.06
N VAL A 201 20.36 1.10 4.20
CA VAL A 201 21.37 0.09 4.53
C VAL A 201 22.73 0.51 4.01
N SER A 202 23.79 -0.13 4.50
CA SER A 202 25.15 0.13 4.03
C SER A 202 25.99 -1.13 3.99
N ARG A 203 27.01 -1.15 3.13
CA ARG A 203 28.04 -2.17 3.11
C ARG A 203 29.41 -1.59 2.74
N VAL A 204 30.44 -2.40 2.92
CA VAL A 204 31.79 -2.09 2.43
C VAL A 204 31.96 -2.64 1.02
N TYR A 205 32.77 -1.98 0.20
CA TYR A 205 33.07 -2.41 -1.16
C TYR A 205 33.54 -3.87 -1.19
N GLY A 206 32.87 -4.67 -2.01
CA GLY A 206 33.14 -6.09 -2.17
C GLY A 206 32.48 -7.03 -1.16
N ASP A 207 31.78 -6.51 -0.14
CA ASP A 207 30.92 -7.32 0.71
C ASP A 207 29.56 -7.54 0.04
N ALA A 208 28.81 -8.57 0.44
CA ALA A 208 27.48 -8.85 -0.11
C ALA A 208 26.46 -7.77 0.30
N ASP A 209 25.38 -7.64 -0.46
CA ASP A 209 24.28 -6.74 -0.11
C ASP A 209 23.58 -7.19 1.18
N PRO A 210 23.29 -6.27 2.12
CA PRO A 210 22.42 -6.55 3.24
C PRO A 210 20.99 -6.87 2.78
N ALA A 211 20.27 -7.65 3.57
CA ALA A 211 18.84 -7.86 3.33
C ALA A 211 18.08 -6.53 3.42
N LEU A 212 17.29 -6.23 2.39
CA LEU A 212 16.44 -5.04 2.37
C LEU A 212 15.28 -5.23 3.36
N SER A 213 14.96 -4.18 4.12
CA SER A 213 13.86 -4.18 5.08
C SER A 213 13.05 -2.90 4.96
N TYR A 214 11.84 -2.90 5.54
CA TYR A 214 10.93 -1.78 5.50
C TYR A 214 9.99 -1.77 6.71
N SER A 215 9.40 -0.61 6.99
CA SER A 215 8.27 -0.45 7.90
C SER A 215 6.96 -0.26 7.13
N VAL A 216 5.84 -0.70 7.71
CA VAL A 216 4.50 -0.59 7.11
C VAL A 216 3.57 0.18 8.02
N SER A 217 2.77 1.07 7.47
CA SER A 217 1.71 1.82 8.18
C SER A 217 0.43 1.86 7.36
N GLY A 218 -0.71 2.07 8.03
CA GLY A 218 -2.03 2.08 7.39
C GLY A 218 -2.75 0.72 7.36
N LEU A 219 -2.20 -0.31 8.02
CA LEU A 219 -2.86 -1.60 8.20
C LEU A 219 -4.20 -1.42 8.94
N LYS A 220 -5.22 -2.14 8.48
CA LYS A 220 -6.59 -2.11 9.00
C LYS A 220 -6.98 -3.50 9.49
N ARG A 221 -8.04 -3.57 10.31
CA ARG A 221 -8.65 -4.82 10.79
C ARG A 221 -7.69 -5.84 11.44
N GLY A 222 -6.56 -5.39 11.98
CA GLY A 222 -5.54 -6.27 12.57
C GLY A 222 -4.70 -7.04 11.55
N ASP A 223 -4.73 -6.65 10.28
CA ASP A 223 -3.91 -7.26 9.23
C ASP A 223 -2.40 -7.13 9.54
N SER A 224 -1.62 -8.13 9.15
CA SER A 224 -0.16 -8.10 9.21
C SER A 224 0.45 -7.73 7.86
N ALA A 225 1.64 -7.14 7.88
CA ALA A 225 2.39 -6.80 6.67
C ALA A 225 2.60 -8.02 5.75
N THR A 226 2.91 -9.19 6.31
CA THR A 226 3.16 -10.42 5.55
C THR A 226 1.91 -11.02 4.91
N ALA A 227 0.72 -10.73 5.44
CA ALA A 227 -0.55 -11.18 4.86
C ALA A 227 -1.02 -10.26 3.72
N VAL A 228 -0.64 -8.98 3.74
CA VAL A 228 -1.13 -7.98 2.77
C VAL A 228 -0.14 -7.62 1.69
N LEU A 229 1.17 -7.82 1.92
CA LEU A 229 2.23 -7.55 0.97
C LEU A 229 2.82 -8.83 0.38
N SER A 230 3.23 -8.77 -0.88
CA SER A 230 4.02 -9.80 -1.56
C SER A 230 5.12 -9.15 -2.40
N GLY A 231 6.10 -9.94 -2.83
CA GLY A 231 7.28 -9.43 -3.55
C GLY A 231 8.32 -8.81 -2.61
N THR A 232 9.26 -8.08 -3.19
CA THR A 232 10.41 -7.49 -2.48
C THR A 232 10.74 -6.10 -2.99
N LEU A 233 11.35 -5.30 -2.13
CA LEU A 233 12.06 -4.09 -2.56
C LEU A 233 13.21 -4.47 -3.50
N ASP A 234 13.65 -3.49 -4.28
CA ASP A 234 14.80 -3.62 -5.17
C ASP A 234 15.71 -2.39 -5.06
N ARG A 235 16.99 -2.56 -5.38
CA ARG A 235 17.96 -1.47 -5.39
C ARG A 235 18.51 -1.19 -6.79
N ALA A 236 18.96 0.03 -7.01
CA ALA A 236 19.70 0.39 -8.20
C ALA A 236 21.00 -0.44 -8.31
N ALA A 237 21.31 -0.87 -9.54
CA ALA A 237 22.52 -1.63 -9.84
C ALA A 237 23.79 -0.80 -9.67
N GLY A 238 24.88 -1.49 -9.36
CA GLY A 238 26.22 -0.92 -9.20
C GLY A 238 26.90 -1.36 -7.92
N GLU A 239 28.23 -1.36 -7.96
CA GLU A 239 29.07 -2.03 -6.97
C GLU A 239 30.20 -1.15 -6.44
N ASN A 240 30.48 -0.02 -7.09
CA ASN A 240 31.51 0.91 -6.67
C ASN A 240 31.05 1.70 -5.44
N VAL A 241 31.99 2.35 -4.76
CA VAL A 241 31.67 3.27 -3.67
C VAL A 241 30.73 4.36 -4.16
N GLY A 242 29.63 4.54 -3.43
CA GLY A 242 28.53 5.39 -3.87
C GLY A 242 27.25 5.16 -3.07
N THR A 243 26.19 5.81 -3.51
CA THR A 243 24.85 5.67 -2.93
C THR A 243 23.89 5.21 -4.02
N TYR A 244 23.11 4.18 -3.72
CA TYR A 244 22.22 3.50 -4.66
C TYR A 244 20.80 3.53 -4.12
N ALA A 245 19.83 3.96 -4.92
CA ALA A 245 18.44 4.04 -4.48
C ALA A 245 17.86 2.65 -4.18
N ILE A 246 17.04 2.56 -3.15
CA ILE A 246 16.15 1.44 -2.84
C ILE A 246 14.74 1.89 -3.20
N SER A 247 14.07 1.11 -4.02
CA SER A 247 12.75 1.40 -4.59
C SER A 247 11.80 0.22 -4.40
N GLN A 248 10.55 0.39 -4.84
CA GLN A 248 9.48 -0.59 -4.66
C GLN A 248 9.82 -1.99 -5.19
N GLY A 249 10.59 -2.10 -6.28
CA GLY A 249 10.88 -3.40 -6.89
C GLY A 249 9.59 -4.12 -7.30
N SER A 250 9.45 -5.37 -6.84
CA SER A 250 8.27 -6.21 -7.09
C SER A 250 7.22 -6.13 -5.96
N LEU A 251 7.44 -5.29 -4.94
CA LEU A 251 6.57 -5.20 -3.79
C LEU A 251 5.16 -4.73 -4.20
N ALA A 252 4.13 -5.48 -3.82
CA ALA A 252 2.73 -5.21 -4.13
C ALA A 252 1.84 -5.47 -2.91
N SER A 253 0.69 -4.78 -2.83
CA SER A 253 -0.36 -5.08 -1.86
C SER A 253 -1.49 -5.91 -2.47
N ASN A 254 -2.26 -6.60 -1.64
CA ASN A 254 -3.52 -7.18 -2.06
C ASN A 254 -4.57 -6.10 -2.43
N ALA A 255 -5.71 -6.53 -2.97
CA ALA A 255 -6.76 -5.63 -3.48
C ALA A 255 -7.44 -4.74 -2.41
N ASN A 256 -7.27 -5.06 -1.11
CA ASN A 256 -7.86 -4.26 -0.03
C ASN A 256 -7.10 -2.97 0.26
N TYR A 257 -5.91 -2.81 -0.31
CA TYR A 257 -5.06 -1.65 -0.09
C TYR A 257 -4.58 -1.03 -1.39
N THR A 258 -4.41 0.29 -1.37
CA THR A 258 -3.62 1.03 -2.36
C THR A 258 -2.24 1.29 -1.76
N LEU A 259 -1.22 0.66 -2.34
CA LEU A 259 0.16 0.74 -1.86
C LEU A 259 0.85 2.03 -2.32
N SER A 260 1.51 2.70 -1.39
CA SER A 260 2.48 3.77 -1.64
C SER A 260 3.83 3.38 -1.01
N VAL A 261 4.90 3.42 -1.79
CA VAL A 261 6.25 3.09 -1.30
C VAL A 261 7.14 4.32 -1.30
N THR A 262 7.68 4.64 -0.13
CA THR A 262 8.75 5.62 0.04
C THR A 262 10.09 4.88 0.01
N GLY A 263 10.91 5.18 -1.01
CA GLY A 263 12.23 4.57 -1.19
C GLY A 263 13.27 5.04 -0.15
N SER A 264 14.45 4.45 -0.23
CA SER A 264 15.60 4.78 0.63
C SER A 264 16.92 4.54 -0.13
N THR A 265 18.04 4.28 0.55
CA THR A 265 19.33 4.07 -0.12
C THR A 265 20.20 2.97 0.49
N LEU A 266 20.92 2.24 -0.37
CA LEU A 266 22.11 1.47 -0.02
C LEU A 266 23.35 2.35 -0.21
N ARG A 267 24.18 2.50 0.83
CA ARG A 267 25.49 3.17 0.74
C ARG A 267 26.63 2.16 0.72
N ILE A 268 27.47 2.21 -0.32
CA ILE A 268 28.71 1.42 -0.41
C ILE A 268 29.88 2.30 0.03
N THR A 269 30.65 1.84 1.00
CA THR A 269 31.81 2.53 1.58
C THR A 269 33.13 1.88 1.15
N PRO A 270 34.25 2.63 1.08
CA PRO A 270 35.52 2.06 0.63
C PRO A 270 36.00 0.90 1.51
N ALA A 271 36.61 -0.10 0.88
CA ALA A 271 37.31 -1.17 1.59
C ALA A 271 38.71 -0.73 2.04
N ALA A 272 39.22 -1.29 3.13
CA ALA A 272 40.60 -1.04 3.52
C ALA A 272 41.57 -1.75 2.57
N LEU A 273 42.59 -1.03 2.09
CA LEU A 273 43.68 -1.58 1.28
C LEU A 273 45.01 -1.25 1.95
N THR A 274 45.86 -2.26 2.14
CA THR A 274 47.19 -2.07 2.73
C THR A 274 48.27 -2.37 1.69
N VAL A 275 49.25 -1.48 1.59
CA VAL A 275 50.47 -1.67 0.81
C VAL A 275 51.65 -1.73 1.77
N THR A 276 52.51 -2.73 1.62
CA THR A 276 53.76 -2.85 2.40
C THR A 276 54.94 -2.83 1.45
N ALA A 277 55.79 -1.80 1.58
CA ALA A 277 57.01 -1.68 0.79
C ALA A 277 58.01 -2.80 1.13
N ASN A 278 58.70 -3.32 0.13
CA ASN A 278 59.76 -4.30 0.35
C ASN A 278 61.07 -3.59 0.66
N ALA A 279 61.84 -4.13 1.61
CA ALA A 279 63.20 -3.68 1.84
C ALA A 279 64.08 -4.09 0.65
N ILE A 280 64.97 -3.20 0.25
CA ILE A 280 65.93 -3.46 -0.83
C ILE A 280 67.33 -3.04 -0.41
N SER A 281 68.34 -3.48 -1.14
CA SER A 281 69.73 -3.07 -0.90
C SER A 281 70.51 -2.93 -2.19
N ARG A 282 71.56 -2.13 -2.14
CA ARG A 282 72.56 -2.03 -3.21
C ARG A 282 73.94 -1.77 -2.64
N VAL A 283 74.96 -1.98 -3.46
CA VAL A 283 76.34 -1.60 -3.14
C VAL A 283 76.56 -0.12 -3.50
N TYR A 284 77.41 0.57 -2.75
CA TYR A 284 77.78 1.95 -2.99
C TYR A 284 78.22 2.16 -4.46
N GLY A 285 77.58 3.13 -5.11
CA GLY A 285 77.84 3.46 -6.50
C GLY A 285 77.15 2.60 -7.55
N ASP A 286 76.43 1.55 -7.16
CA ASP A 286 75.50 0.87 -8.06
C ASP A 286 74.18 1.65 -8.16
N ALA A 287 73.39 1.41 -9.21
CA ALA A 287 72.08 2.04 -9.37
C ALA A 287 71.06 1.48 -8.37
N ASP A 288 70.01 2.26 -8.06
CA ASP A 288 68.92 1.77 -7.21
C ASP A 288 68.18 0.61 -7.89
N PRO A 289 67.91 -0.49 -7.16
CA PRO A 289 66.92 -1.48 -7.59
C PRO A 289 65.53 -0.85 -7.73
N SER A 290 64.66 -1.49 -8.52
CA SER A 290 63.27 -1.06 -8.59
C SER A 290 62.58 -1.23 -7.22
N LEU A 291 61.85 -0.20 -6.80
CA LEU A 291 60.99 -0.29 -5.63
C LEU A 291 59.87 -1.28 -5.90
N SER A 292 59.57 -2.13 -4.92
CA SER A 292 58.49 -3.12 -4.99
C SER A 292 57.71 -3.14 -3.69
N TYR A 293 56.50 -3.68 -3.74
CA TYR A 293 55.59 -3.77 -2.60
C TYR A 293 54.67 -4.98 -2.71
N SER A 294 54.09 -5.37 -1.58
CA SER A 294 52.97 -6.31 -1.51
C SER A 294 51.67 -5.56 -1.19
N VAL A 295 50.54 -6.10 -1.64
CA VAL A 295 49.20 -5.52 -1.44
C VAL A 295 48.29 -6.53 -0.76
N ALA A 296 47.55 -6.09 0.25
CA ALA A 296 46.55 -6.89 0.94
C ALA A 296 45.22 -6.11 1.04
N GLY A 297 44.10 -6.85 1.06
CA GLY A 297 42.75 -6.27 1.18
C GLY A 297 42.02 -6.03 -0.15
N LEU A 298 42.59 -6.46 -1.29
CA LEU A 298 41.89 -6.44 -2.58
C LEU A 298 40.58 -7.25 -2.50
N LYS A 299 39.53 -6.71 -3.10
CA LYS A 299 38.17 -7.25 -3.12
C LYS A 299 37.75 -7.55 -4.55
N ARG A 300 36.72 -8.38 -4.71
CA ARG A 300 36.07 -8.69 -6.01
C ARG A 300 37.01 -9.16 -7.12
N GLY A 301 38.18 -9.73 -6.77
CA GLY A 301 39.18 -10.15 -7.75
C GLY A 301 39.98 -9.00 -8.39
N ASP A 302 39.91 -7.80 -7.82
CA ASP A 302 40.68 -6.64 -8.27
C ASP A 302 42.19 -6.93 -8.21
N SER A 303 42.95 -6.39 -9.18
CA SER A 303 44.40 -6.46 -9.20
C SER A 303 45.03 -5.17 -8.64
N ALA A 304 46.24 -5.29 -8.10
CA ALA A 304 46.99 -4.14 -7.59
C ALA A 304 47.19 -3.04 -8.65
N THR A 305 47.44 -3.41 -9.91
CA THR A 305 47.68 -2.46 -11.01
C THR A 305 46.43 -1.73 -11.49
N ALA A 306 45.25 -2.31 -11.29
CA ALA A 306 43.97 -1.65 -11.60
C ALA A 306 43.52 -0.71 -10.46
N VAL A 307 43.94 -0.99 -9.23
CA VAL A 307 43.52 -0.26 -8.03
C VAL A 307 44.47 0.88 -7.67
N LEU A 308 45.77 0.68 -7.86
CA LEU A 308 46.81 1.62 -7.48
C LEU A 308 47.39 2.35 -8.69
N SER A 309 47.74 3.62 -8.50
CA SER A 309 48.51 4.42 -9.44
C SER A 309 49.56 5.25 -8.70
N GLY A 310 50.56 5.77 -9.41
CA GLY A 310 51.73 6.42 -8.80
C GLY A 310 52.83 5.43 -8.44
N ALA A 311 53.75 5.84 -7.57
CA ALA A 311 54.89 5.03 -7.16
C ALA A 311 55.31 5.34 -5.71
N LEU A 312 55.93 4.34 -5.07
CA LEU A 312 56.68 4.56 -3.84
C LEU A 312 57.86 5.50 -4.10
N ASP A 313 58.34 6.13 -3.03
CA ASP A 313 59.50 7.01 -3.07
C ASP A 313 60.50 6.63 -1.98
N ARG A 314 61.77 6.93 -2.18
CA ARG A 314 62.81 6.73 -1.16
C ARG A 314 63.44 8.05 -0.73
N ALA A 315 63.90 8.10 0.51
CA ALA A 315 64.70 9.21 1.00
C ALA A 315 66.00 9.37 0.17
N ALA A 316 66.36 10.63 -0.07
CA ALA A 316 67.57 10.98 -0.82
C ALA A 316 68.85 10.63 -0.06
N GLY A 317 69.91 10.32 -0.82
CA GLY A 317 71.25 10.04 -0.31
C GLY A 317 71.85 8.79 -0.94
N GLU A 318 73.18 8.76 -0.94
CA GLU A 318 73.97 7.84 -1.77
C GLU A 318 75.15 7.20 -1.04
N ASN A 319 75.48 7.68 0.17
CA ASN A 319 76.52 7.08 1.00
C ASN A 319 76.01 5.82 1.68
N VAL A 320 76.92 4.98 2.16
CA VAL A 320 76.58 3.81 2.98
C VAL A 320 75.69 4.20 4.15
N GLY A 321 74.59 3.48 4.31
CA GLY A 321 73.55 3.81 5.28
C GLY A 321 72.20 3.20 4.93
N THR A 322 71.17 3.61 5.68
CA THR A 322 69.79 3.14 5.49
C THR A 322 68.88 4.32 5.20
N TYR A 323 68.07 4.19 4.15
CA TYR A 323 67.20 5.24 3.63
C TYR A 323 65.75 4.75 3.61
N ALA A 324 64.81 5.53 4.15
CA ALA A 324 63.42 5.12 4.23
C ALA A 324 62.78 5.03 2.82
N ILE A 325 61.88 4.05 2.64
CA ILE A 325 60.96 3.92 1.51
C ILE A 325 59.57 4.26 2.05
N SER A 326 58.89 5.20 1.41
CA SER A 326 57.60 5.75 1.82
C SER A 326 56.59 5.73 0.68
N GLN A 327 55.34 6.13 0.96
CA GLN A 327 54.22 6.10 0.00
C GLN A 327 54.51 6.84 -1.31
N GLY A 328 55.29 7.92 -1.28
CA GLY A 328 55.51 8.74 -2.48
C GLY A 328 54.19 9.26 -3.07
N SER A 329 53.99 9.00 -4.36
CA SER A 329 52.78 9.39 -5.10
C SER A 329 51.72 8.28 -5.18
N LEU A 330 51.95 7.14 -4.52
CA LEU A 330 51.06 5.99 -4.59
C LEU A 330 49.68 6.31 -4.01
N VAL A 331 48.62 6.10 -4.78
CA VAL A 331 47.22 6.31 -4.40
C VAL A 331 46.34 5.15 -4.83
N SER A 332 45.23 4.91 -4.14
CA SER A 332 44.18 3.98 -4.57
C SER A 332 43.04 4.70 -5.29
N ASN A 333 42.28 3.98 -6.10
CA ASN A 333 41.00 4.46 -6.59
C ASN A 333 39.97 4.65 -5.44
N ALA A 334 38.81 5.23 -5.78
CA ALA A 334 37.78 5.60 -4.80
C ALA A 334 37.12 4.41 -4.07
N ASN A 335 37.31 3.17 -4.53
CA ASN A 335 36.74 1.99 -3.90
C ASN A 335 37.51 1.53 -2.66
N TYR A 336 38.70 2.08 -2.44
CA TYR A 336 39.56 1.71 -1.33
C TYR A 336 40.08 2.91 -0.55
N THR A 337 40.24 2.71 0.76
CA THR A 337 41.03 3.59 1.62
C THR A 337 42.43 2.97 1.75
N LEU A 338 43.44 3.63 1.19
CA LEU A 338 44.82 3.17 1.18
C LEU A 338 45.55 3.48 2.50
N SER A 339 46.23 2.48 3.03
CA SER A 339 47.24 2.60 4.10
C SER A 339 48.57 2.03 3.61
N VAL A 340 49.67 2.78 3.74
CA VAL A 340 51.00 2.35 3.30
C VAL A 340 51.95 2.19 4.49
N THR A 341 52.51 1.00 4.61
CA THR A 341 53.62 0.70 5.53
C THR A 341 54.93 0.80 4.77
N GLY A 342 55.77 1.77 5.16
CA GLY A 342 57.09 2.00 4.56
C GLY A 342 58.12 0.90 4.87
N SER A 343 59.29 1.01 4.26
CA SER A 343 60.42 0.10 4.46
C SER A 343 61.75 0.84 4.26
N THR A 344 62.84 0.16 3.89
CA THR A 344 64.17 0.80 3.73
C THR A 344 64.98 0.29 2.55
N LEU A 345 65.75 1.18 1.92
CA LEU A 345 66.91 0.87 1.08
C LEU A 345 68.18 0.89 1.94
N SER A 346 68.95 -0.21 1.95
CA SER A 346 70.27 -0.26 2.56
C SER A 346 71.38 -0.14 1.51
N ILE A 347 72.28 0.82 1.66
CA ILE A 347 73.47 0.94 0.82
C ILE A 347 74.66 0.35 1.57
N THR A 348 75.28 -0.70 1.03
CA THR A 348 76.44 -1.38 1.62
C THR A 348 77.76 -0.90 0.98
N PRO A 349 78.89 -0.98 1.69
CA PRO A 349 80.17 -0.53 1.15
C PRO A 349 80.58 -1.29 -0.12
N ALA A 350 81.20 -0.58 -1.07
CA ALA A 350 81.82 -1.19 -2.23
C ALA A 350 83.19 -1.79 -1.89
N ALA A 351 83.61 -2.85 -2.56
CA ALA A 351 84.96 -3.36 -2.41
C ALA A 351 85.96 -2.39 -3.04
N LEU A 352 87.00 -2.01 -2.30
CA LEU A 352 88.12 -1.20 -2.79
C LEU A 352 89.41 -1.99 -2.58
N THR A 353 90.17 -2.18 -3.65
CA THR A 353 91.44 -2.91 -3.59
C THR A 353 92.60 -1.96 -3.84
N VAL A 354 93.54 -1.94 -2.90
CA VAL A 354 94.81 -1.24 -3.03
C VAL A 354 95.91 -2.27 -3.28
N THR A 355 96.61 -2.14 -4.39
CA THR A 355 97.76 -2.99 -4.73
C THR A 355 99.03 -2.17 -4.56
N ALA A 356 99.88 -2.55 -3.62
CA ALA A 356 101.18 -1.91 -3.44
C ALA A 356 102.05 -2.12 -4.69
N ASN A 357 102.70 -1.05 -5.17
CA ASN A 357 103.60 -1.17 -6.30
C ASN A 357 104.90 -1.82 -5.83
N ALA A 358 105.43 -2.76 -6.62
CA ALA A 358 106.75 -3.32 -6.37
C ALA A 358 107.81 -2.21 -6.48
N ILE A 359 108.64 -2.09 -5.45
CA ILE A 359 109.75 -1.14 -5.37
C ILE A 359 111.02 -1.86 -4.92
N SER A 360 112.17 -1.33 -5.29
CA SER A 360 113.47 -1.83 -4.85
C SER A 360 114.38 -0.67 -4.43
N ARG A 361 115.37 -0.97 -3.58
CA ARG A 361 116.46 -0.06 -3.21
C ARG A 361 117.78 -0.79 -3.20
N VAL A 362 118.88 -0.05 -3.24
CA VAL A 362 120.23 -0.59 -3.03
C VAL A 362 120.50 -0.64 -1.52
N TYR A 363 121.25 -1.65 -1.08
CA TYR A 363 121.60 -1.84 0.34
C TYR A 363 122.32 -0.60 0.91
N GLY A 364 121.81 -0.07 2.03
CA GLY A 364 122.32 1.14 2.68
C GLY A 364 121.59 2.43 2.29
N ASP A 365 120.78 2.42 1.23
CA ASP A 365 119.92 3.56 0.87
C ASP A 365 118.69 3.63 1.77
N ALA A 366 118.14 4.85 1.90
CA ALA A 366 116.84 5.08 2.53
C ALA A 366 115.71 4.36 1.77
N ASP A 367 114.62 4.03 2.46
CA ASP A 367 113.47 3.41 1.82
C ASP A 367 112.82 4.34 0.80
N PRO A 368 112.51 3.85 -0.42
CA PRO A 368 111.71 4.61 -1.36
C PRO A 368 110.30 4.85 -0.81
N ALA A 369 109.68 5.95 -1.23
CA ALA A 369 108.28 6.21 -0.90
C ALA A 369 107.39 5.07 -1.42
N LEU A 370 106.60 4.48 -0.51
CA LEU A 370 105.62 3.47 -0.89
C LEU A 370 104.58 4.11 -1.82
N SER A 371 104.29 3.43 -2.92
CA SER A 371 103.25 3.83 -3.86
C SER A 371 102.32 2.65 -4.12
N TYR A 372 101.11 2.95 -4.58
CA TYR A 372 100.09 1.93 -4.83
C TYR A 372 99.20 2.31 -6.00
N SER A 373 98.51 1.32 -6.53
CA SER A 373 97.38 1.49 -7.44
C SER A 373 96.08 1.13 -6.73
N VAL A 374 94.98 1.78 -7.12
CA VAL A 374 93.66 1.56 -6.53
C VAL A 374 92.69 1.12 -7.61
N SER A 375 91.93 0.07 -7.33
CA SER A 375 90.84 -0.41 -8.18
C SER A 375 89.55 -0.56 -7.39
N GLY A 376 88.41 -0.48 -8.07
CA GLY A 376 87.08 -0.56 -7.43
C GLY A 376 86.50 0.79 -7.01
N LEU A 377 87.14 1.93 -7.33
CA LEU A 377 86.57 3.26 -7.14
C LEU A 377 85.24 3.39 -7.89
N LYS A 378 84.24 3.97 -7.23
CA LYS A 378 82.87 4.16 -7.71
C LYS A 378 82.54 5.64 -7.81
N ARG A 379 81.50 5.98 -8.58
CA ARG A 379 80.93 7.34 -8.71
C ARG A 379 81.93 8.46 -9.05
N GLY A 380 83.07 8.13 -9.67
CA GLY A 380 84.12 9.10 -9.98
C GLY A 380 84.98 9.50 -8.78
N ASP A 381 84.92 8.76 -7.68
CA ASP A 381 85.75 8.97 -6.51
C ASP A 381 87.24 8.85 -6.86
N SER A 382 88.08 9.66 -6.22
CA SER A 382 89.54 9.57 -6.33
C SER A 382 90.15 8.83 -5.14
N ALA A 383 91.30 8.17 -5.36
CA ALA A 383 92.02 7.48 -4.29
C ALA A 383 92.33 8.37 -3.09
N THR A 384 92.69 9.64 -3.32
CA THR A 384 93.03 10.60 -2.26
C THR A 384 91.81 11.10 -1.47
N ALA A 385 90.61 11.03 -2.03
CA ALA A 385 89.37 11.41 -1.34
C ALA A 385 88.81 10.27 -0.49
N VAL A 386 89.12 9.02 -0.83
CA VAL A 386 88.55 7.84 -0.16
C VAL A 386 89.51 7.10 0.75
N LEU A 387 90.83 7.28 0.59
CA LEU A 387 91.85 6.68 1.43
C LEU A 387 92.52 7.73 2.32
N SER A 388 92.93 7.31 3.51
CA SER A 388 93.74 8.08 4.45
C SER A 388 94.75 7.17 5.14
N GLY A 389 95.86 7.71 5.66
CA GLY A 389 96.96 6.92 6.24
C GLY A 389 97.99 6.48 5.19
N THR A 390 98.83 5.50 5.55
CA THR A 390 99.94 5.02 4.72
C THR A 390 100.09 3.51 4.77
N LEU A 391 100.59 2.92 3.68
CA LEU A 391 101.10 1.55 3.68
C LEU A 391 102.30 1.41 4.62
N ASP A 392 102.59 0.18 5.01
CA ASP A 392 103.76 -0.15 5.83
C ASP A 392 104.51 -1.35 5.24
N ARG A 393 105.84 -1.32 5.29
CA ARG A 393 106.68 -2.45 4.83
C ARG A 393 107.14 -3.27 6.02
N ALA A 394 107.34 -4.57 5.82
CA ALA A 394 107.99 -5.42 6.82
C ALA A 394 109.39 -4.88 7.20
N ALA A 395 109.73 -4.92 8.49
CA ALA A 395 111.01 -4.46 8.99
C ALA A 395 112.18 -5.36 8.56
N GLY A 396 113.36 -4.75 8.36
CA GLY A 396 114.61 -5.43 8.00
C GLY A 396 115.39 -4.72 6.90
N GLU A 397 116.71 -4.96 6.89
CA GLU A 397 117.67 -4.22 6.05
C GLU A 397 118.55 -5.15 5.18
N ASN A 398 118.45 -6.47 5.34
CA ASN A 398 119.22 -7.43 4.55
C ASN A 398 118.67 -7.55 3.13
N VAL A 399 119.48 -8.01 2.18
CA VAL A 399 119.00 -8.26 0.82
C VAL A 399 117.93 -9.36 0.84
N GLY A 400 116.73 -9.05 0.35
CA GLY A 400 115.59 -9.97 0.33
C GLY A 400 114.29 -9.28 -0.10
N THR A 401 113.19 -10.04 -0.12
CA THR A 401 111.85 -9.52 -0.40
C THR A 401 111.14 -9.20 0.91
N TYR A 402 110.59 -7.99 0.99
CA TYR A 402 109.81 -7.52 2.14
C TYR A 402 108.38 -7.22 1.68
N ALA A 403 107.39 -7.83 2.34
CA ALA A 403 105.99 -7.61 2.01
C ALA A 403 105.56 -6.18 2.36
N ILE A 404 104.72 -5.57 1.52
CA ILE A 404 104.05 -4.30 1.82
C ILE A 404 102.63 -4.61 2.28
N SER A 405 102.32 -4.20 3.50
CA SER A 405 101.03 -4.41 4.16
C SER A 405 100.22 -3.11 4.27
N GLN A 406 98.95 -3.24 4.68
CA GLN A 406 98.02 -2.11 4.81
C GLN A 406 98.54 -0.98 5.70
N GLY A 407 99.33 -1.26 6.74
CA GLY A 407 99.79 -0.25 7.69
C GLY A 407 98.62 0.50 8.35
N SER A 408 98.64 1.83 8.29
CA SER A 408 97.56 2.71 8.78
C SER A 408 96.55 3.08 7.70
N LEU A 409 96.69 2.56 6.47
CA LEU A 409 95.81 2.90 5.36
C LEU A 409 94.38 2.45 5.65
N ALA A 410 93.43 3.36 5.56
CA ALA A 410 92.01 3.12 5.77
C ALA A 410 91.17 3.77 4.67
N SER A 411 90.06 3.13 4.31
CA SER A 411 89.04 3.75 3.46
C SER A 411 87.99 4.48 4.29
N ASN A 412 87.28 5.42 3.68
CA ASN A 412 86.05 5.97 4.25
C ASN A 412 84.96 4.88 4.35
N THR A 413 83.83 5.22 4.98
CA THR A 413 82.73 4.28 5.25
C THR A 413 82.02 3.73 4.00
N ASN A 414 82.25 4.32 2.81
CA ASN A 414 81.63 3.87 1.58
C ASN A 414 82.34 2.67 0.94
N TYR A 415 83.52 2.31 1.43
CA TYR A 415 84.30 1.21 0.90
C TYR A 415 84.77 0.25 1.99
N THR A 416 84.80 -1.04 1.66
CA THR A 416 85.54 -2.05 2.40
C THR A 416 86.91 -2.21 1.74
N LEU A 417 87.97 -1.80 2.45
CA LEU A 417 89.34 -1.85 1.94
C LEU A 417 89.95 -3.26 2.02
N SER A 418 90.58 -3.68 0.94
CA SER A 418 91.50 -4.82 0.88
C SER A 418 92.85 -4.36 0.33
N VAL A 419 93.95 -4.76 0.97
CA VAL A 419 95.32 -4.41 0.54
C VAL A 419 96.08 -5.67 0.17
N THR A 420 96.73 -5.65 -0.99
CA THR A 420 97.62 -6.73 -1.46
C THR A 420 98.99 -6.15 -1.83
N GLY A 421 100.07 -6.80 -1.41
CA GLY A 421 101.43 -6.30 -1.60
C GLY A 421 102.50 -7.25 -1.07
#